data_AF-A0A5C4RN83-F1
#
_entry.id   AF-A0A5C4RN83-F1
#
_cell.length_a   1.000
_cell.length_b   1.000
_cell.length_c   1.000
_cell.angle_alpha   90.00
_cell.angle_beta   90.00
_cell.angle_gamma   90.00
#
_symmetry.space_group_name_H-M   'P 1'
#
loop_
_entity.id
_entity.type
_entity.pdbx_description
1 polymer ?
#
loop_
_entity_poly.entity_id
_entity_poly.type
_entity_poly.pdbx_seq_one_letter_code
_entity_poly.pdbx_strand_id
1 'polypeptide(L)'
;MPVRSHPLHRQWLARRRRLRRWLRPLPRRANVDRYPVIKWFADAARRRPYLWSFKRPQVLASLYAGGVLALLPVYGLQVVIGLALAILVRGNLTVMIALQMITNPLTLAPIYVGTHALGRWLIGLAGFGDRATPLGPYVDALVVGGIFGGLALALVLDLSWRALAWEARRFRGQRQALHERFDYRHHRREDDGSAHGR
;
A
#
# COMPACT_ATOMS: atom_id res chain seq x y z
N MET A 1 23.91 26.99 13.13
CA MET A 1 23.18 26.85 11.84
C MET A 1 21.81 26.26 12.13
N PRO A 2 20.70 26.84 11.64
CA PRO A 2 19.36 26.38 11.97
C PRO A 2 19.08 24.99 11.38
N VAL A 3 18.39 24.12 12.14
CA VAL A 3 18.06 22.71 11.82
C VAL A 3 17.47 22.49 10.41
N ARG A 4 16.86 23.53 9.83
CA ARG A 4 16.31 23.51 8.46
C ARG A 4 17.36 23.33 7.35
N SER A 5 18.64 23.63 7.58
CA SER A 5 19.70 23.50 6.56
C SER A 5 20.42 22.15 6.57
N HIS A 6 20.09 21.24 7.49
CA HIS A 6 20.79 19.95 7.61
C HIS A 6 20.54 19.05 6.37
N PRO A 7 21.58 18.42 5.77
CA PRO A 7 21.45 17.62 4.54
C PRO A 7 20.45 16.46 4.67
N LEU A 8 20.36 15.84 5.85
CA LEU A 8 19.36 14.81 6.15
C LEU A 8 17.90 15.31 6.05
N HIS A 9 17.63 16.57 6.41
CA HIS A 9 16.29 17.16 6.31
C HIS A 9 15.88 17.35 4.84
N ARG A 10 16.83 17.78 3.99
CA ARG A 10 16.61 17.92 2.54
C ARG A 10 16.36 16.57 1.87
N GLN A 11 17.11 15.52 2.22
CA GLN A 11 16.91 14.17 1.69
C GLN A 11 15.53 13.59 2.07
N TRP A 12 15.09 13.80 3.32
CA TRP A 12 13.76 13.35 3.77
C TRP A 12 12.64 14.08 3.03
N LEU A 13 12.72 15.41 2.86
CA LEU A 13 11.76 16.18 2.09
C LEU A 13 11.71 15.74 0.62
N ALA A 14 12.87 15.44 0.01
CA ALA A 14 12.94 14.94 -1.36
C ALA A 14 12.26 13.57 -1.52
N ARG A 15 12.51 12.62 -0.60
CA ARG A 15 11.82 11.31 -0.57
C ARG A 15 10.30 11.47 -0.43
N ARG A 16 9.86 12.36 0.48
CA ARG A 16 8.43 12.64 0.71
C ARG A 16 7.75 13.27 -0.51
N ARG A 17 8.44 14.16 -1.24
CA ARG A 17 7.93 14.78 -2.48
C ARG A 17 7.74 13.77 -3.60
N ARG A 18 8.69 12.84 -3.79
CA ARG A 18 8.56 11.75 -4.78
C ARG A 18 7.36 10.88 -4.45
N LEU A 19 7.24 10.41 -3.21
CA LEU A 19 6.12 9.57 -2.77
C LEU A 19 4.76 10.26 -3.01
N ARG A 20 4.67 11.56 -2.69
CA ARG A 20 3.46 12.37 -2.94
C ARG A 20 3.06 12.44 -4.43
N ARG A 21 4.03 12.42 -5.34
CA ARG A 21 3.79 12.46 -6.79
C ARG A 21 3.20 11.13 -7.28
N TRP A 22 3.70 10.00 -6.78
CA TRP A 22 3.16 8.66 -7.07
C TRP A 22 1.78 8.41 -6.45
N LEU A 23 1.46 9.03 -5.31
CA LEU A 23 0.15 8.94 -4.64
C LEU A 23 -0.87 9.99 -5.12
N ARG A 24 -0.56 10.73 -6.20
CA ARG A 24 -1.44 11.76 -6.77
C ARG A 24 -2.63 11.22 -7.59
N PRO A 25 -2.52 10.11 -8.36
CA PRO A 25 -3.64 9.57 -9.11
C PRO A 25 -4.62 8.76 -8.25
N LEU A 26 -4.31 8.53 -6.97
CA LEU A 26 -5.17 7.75 -6.09
C LEU A 26 -6.45 8.51 -5.70
N PRO A 27 -7.61 7.83 -5.68
CA PRO A 27 -8.86 8.45 -5.26
C PRO A 27 -8.76 8.87 -3.79
N ARG A 28 -8.92 10.18 -3.57
CA ARG A 28 -9.02 10.79 -2.24
C ARG A 28 -10.48 11.11 -1.96
N ARG A 29 -10.83 11.25 -0.68
CA ARG A 29 -12.18 11.64 -0.25
C ARG A 29 -12.72 12.86 -1.02
N ALA A 30 -11.86 13.81 -1.36
CA ALA A 30 -12.21 15.03 -2.10
C ALA A 30 -12.46 14.81 -3.62
N ASN A 31 -11.99 13.72 -4.22
CA ASN A 31 -12.04 13.47 -5.67
C ASN A 31 -12.87 12.24 -6.04
N VAL A 32 -13.55 11.61 -5.07
CA VAL A 32 -14.25 10.34 -5.32
C VAL A 32 -15.41 10.48 -6.30
N ASP A 33 -16.01 11.66 -6.36
CA ASP A 33 -17.16 11.99 -7.21
C ASP A 33 -16.81 12.05 -8.70
N ARG A 34 -15.53 12.20 -9.04
CA ARG A 34 -15.08 12.27 -10.44
C ARG A 34 -15.09 10.91 -11.15
N TYR A 35 -15.22 9.80 -10.43
CA TYR A 35 -15.18 8.47 -11.03
C TYR A 35 -16.61 7.95 -11.30
N PRO A 36 -16.95 7.59 -12.56
CA PRO A 36 -18.32 7.31 -12.99
C PRO A 36 -18.95 6.09 -12.33
N VAL A 37 -18.14 5.14 -11.87
CA VAL A 37 -18.59 3.95 -11.12
C VAL A 37 -18.65 4.23 -9.62
N ILE A 38 -17.76 5.07 -9.10
CA ILE A 38 -17.70 5.36 -7.65
C ILE A 38 -18.78 6.35 -7.23
N LYS A 39 -19.25 7.23 -8.13
CA LYS A 39 -20.33 8.20 -7.84
C LYS A 39 -21.60 7.55 -7.27
N TRP A 40 -21.94 6.34 -7.74
CA TRP A 40 -23.12 5.56 -7.30
C TRP A 40 -23.02 5.13 -5.84
N PHE A 41 -21.79 5.04 -5.32
CA PHE A 41 -21.50 4.63 -3.96
C PHE A 41 -20.79 5.71 -3.15
N ALA A 42 -20.60 6.91 -3.72
CA ALA A 42 -19.83 7.98 -3.12
C ALA A 42 -20.40 8.39 -1.78
N ASP A 43 -21.73 8.40 -1.64
CA ASP A 43 -22.41 8.76 -0.40
C ASP A 43 -22.26 7.67 0.67
N ALA A 44 -22.39 6.40 0.30
CA ALA A 44 -22.11 5.29 1.20
C ALA A 44 -20.64 5.30 1.66
N ALA A 45 -19.71 5.63 0.75
CA ALA A 45 -18.29 5.71 1.05
C ALA A 45 -17.94 6.95 1.91
N ARG A 46 -18.64 8.07 1.74
CA ARG A 46 -18.44 9.30 2.53
C ARG A 46 -18.88 9.15 3.98
N ARG A 47 -19.98 8.43 4.22
CA ARG A 47 -20.54 8.19 5.58
C ARG A 47 -19.68 7.26 6.43
N ARG A 48 -18.67 6.61 5.86
CA ARG A 48 -17.82 5.60 6.52
C ARG A 48 -16.37 6.09 6.65
N PRO A 49 -15.98 6.72 7.78
CA PRO A 49 -14.64 7.26 7.96
C PRO A 49 -13.51 6.23 7.84
N TYR A 50 -13.78 4.97 8.17
CA TYR A 50 -12.78 3.90 8.12
C TYR A 50 -12.26 3.62 6.70
N LEU A 51 -13.07 3.86 5.66
CA LEU A 51 -12.66 3.71 4.26
C LEU A 51 -11.53 4.66 3.87
N TRP A 52 -11.36 5.75 4.61
CA TRP A 52 -10.34 6.78 4.40
C TRP A 52 -9.22 6.72 5.46
N SER A 53 -9.30 5.78 6.39
CA SER A 53 -8.36 5.65 7.50
C SER A 53 -7.11 4.90 7.07
N PHE A 54 -5.95 5.52 7.21
CA PHE A 54 -4.65 4.88 6.98
C PHE A 54 -4.11 4.16 8.23
N LYS A 55 -4.98 3.86 9.20
CA LYS A 55 -4.64 3.00 10.33
C LYS A 55 -4.33 1.59 9.83
N ARG A 56 -3.39 0.95 10.52
CA ARG A 56 -2.83 -0.37 10.14
C ARG A 56 -3.89 -1.44 9.84
N PRO A 57 -4.92 -1.68 10.68
CA PRO A 57 -5.88 -2.76 10.39
C PRO A 57 -6.68 -2.53 9.10
N GLN A 58 -7.08 -1.29 8.81
CA GLN A 58 -7.82 -0.96 7.58
C GLN A 58 -6.94 -1.10 6.33
N VAL A 59 -5.66 -0.69 6.43
CA VAL A 59 -4.71 -0.84 5.32
C VAL A 59 -4.40 -2.30 5.06
N LEU A 60 -4.15 -3.11 6.10
CA LEU A 60 -3.88 -4.53 5.96
C LEU A 60 -5.09 -5.27 5.35
N ALA A 61 -6.30 -5.01 5.84
CA ALA A 61 -7.51 -5.62 5.28
C ALA A 61 -7.62 -5.38 3.76
N SER A 62 -7.34 -4.14 3.31
CA SER A 62 -7.34 -3.82 1.88
C SER A 62 -6.14 -4.38 1.11
N LEU A 63 -4.97 -4.51 1.72
CA LEU A 63 -3.82 -5.13 1.07
C LEU A 63 -4.08 -6.60 0.75
N TYR A 64 -4.61 -7.36 1.71
CA TYR A 64 -4.89 -8.79 1.52
C TYR A 64 -6.08 -9.01 0.59
N ALA A 65 -7.23 -8.39 0.87
CA ALA A 65 -8.41 -8.56 0.04
C ALA A 65 -8.20 -7.97 -1.38
N GLY A 66 -7.57 -6.80 -1.47
CA GLY A 66 -7.27 -6.15 -2.73
C GLY A 66 -6.17 -6.82 -3.54
N GLY A 67 -5.18 -7.44 -2.86
CA GLY A 67 -4.11 -8.21 -3.50
C GLY A 67 -4.66 -9.43 -4.21
N VAL A 68 -5.52 -10.19 -3.53
CA VAL A 68 -6.25 -11.32 -4.15
C VAL A 68 -7.11 -10.82 -5.30
N LEU A 69 -7.93 -9.78 -5.10
CA LEU A 69 -8.80 -9.27 -6.14
C LEU A 69 -8.06 -8.78 -7.40
N ALA A 70 -6.87 -8.19 -7.22
CA ALA A 70 -6.08 -7.66 -8.33
C ALA A 70 -5.60 -8.78 -9.27
N LEU A 71 -5.36 -9.99 -8.75
CA LEU A 71 -4.85 -11.13 -9.52
C LEU A 71 -5.93 -12.13 -9.96
N LEU A 72 -7.17 -11.99 -9.47
CA LEU A 72 -8.30 -12.79 -9.95
C LEU A 72 -8.70 -12.41 -11.39
N PRO A 73 -9.23 -13.35 -12.17
CA PRO A 73 -9.64 -13.13 -13.57
C PRO A 73 -10.98 -12.38 -13.67
N VAL A 74 -11.11 -11.24 -12.98
CA VAL A 74 -12.33 -10.41 -12.89
C VAL A 74 -12.12 -8.99 -13.42
N TYR A 75 -11.15 -8.80 -14.31
CA TYR A 75 -10.85 -7.52 -14.94
C TYR A 75 -12.11 -6.89 -15.55
N GLY A 76 -12.26 -5.57 -15.37
CA GLY A 76 -13.47 -4.82 -15.75
C GLY A 76 -14.46 -4.63 -14.59
N LEU A 77 -14.62 -5.62 -13.69
CA LEU A 77 -15.49 -5.52 -12.51
C LEU A 77 -14.73 -5.19 -11.21
N GLN A 78 -13.39 -5.18 -11.26
CA GLN A 78 -12.50 -5.01 -10.12
C GLN A 78 -12.79 -3.78 -9.26
N VAL A 79 -13.18 -2.64 -9.85
CA VAL A 79 -13.45 -1.42 -9.06
C VAL A 79 -14.74 -1.57 -8.24
N VAL A 80 -15.78 -2.17 -8.82
CA VAL A 80 -17.07 -2.40 -8.13
C VAL A 80 -16.89 -3.43 -7.02
N ILE A 81 -16.27 -4.56 -7.36
CA ILE A 81 -15.99 -5.64 -6.41
C ILE A 81 -15.05 -5.14 -5.30
N GLY A 82 -14.03 -4.36 -5.64
CA GLY A 82 -13.07 -3.79 -4.71
C GLY A 82 -13.73 -2.85 -3.72
N LEU A 83 -14.62 -1.98 -4.18
CA LEU A 83 -15.40 -1.13 -3.29
C LEU A 83 -16.29 -1.93 -2.34
N ALA A 84 -17.01 -2.95 -2.85
CA ALA A 84 -17.84 -3.82 -2.01
C ALA A 84 -17.00 -4.56 -0.97
N LEU A 85 -15.84 -5.11 -1.38
CA LEU A 85 -14.88 -5.75 -0.48
C LEU A 85 -14.36 -4.78 0.57
N ALA A 86 -13.97 -3.56 0.20
CA ALA A 86 -13.47 -2.56 1.16
C ALA A 86 -14.50 -2.24 2.25
N ILE A 87 -15.79 -2.24 1.91
CA ILE A 87 -16.87 -2.11 2.87
C ILE A 87 -16.97 -3.36 3.75
N LEU A 88 -17.00 -4.55 3.14
CA LEU A 88 -17.18 -5.83 3.84
C LEU A 88 -16.06 -6.11 4.83
N VAL A 89 -14.81 -5.94 4.41
CA VAL A 89 -13.62 -6.13 5.27
C VAL A 89 -13.29 -4.92 6.13
N ARG A 90 -14.12 -3.87 6.08
CA ARG A 90 -13.89 -2.58 6.75
C ARG A 90 -12.50 -1.98 6.46
N GLY A 91 -12.03 -2.17 5.24
CA GLY A 91 -10.69 -1.79 4.77
C GLY A 91 -10.60 -0.33 4.30
N ASN A 92 -9.38 0.11 3.98
CA ASN A 92 -9.12 1.38 3.33
C ASN A 92 -9.43 1.32 1.82
N LEU A 93 -10.38 2.12 1.37
CA LEU A 93 -10.83 2.16 -0.02
C LEU A 93 -9.75 2.68 -0.99
N THR A 94 -8.97 3.68 -0.57
CA THR A 94 -7.90 4.22 -1.40
C THR A 94 -6.85 3.16 -1.70
N VAL A 95 -6.42 2.41 -0.68
CA VAL A 95 -5.45 1.31 -0.84
C VAL A 95 -6.04 0.21 -1.71
N MET A 96 -7.30 -0.16 -1.47
CA MET A 96 -8.00 -1.16 -2.29
C MET A 96 -7.90 -0.79 -3.78
N ILE A 97 -8.46 0.36 -4.17
CA ILE A 97 -8.47 0.81 -5.58
C ILE A 97 -7.04 0.98 -6.13
N ALA A 98 -6.08 1.40 -5.31
CA ALA A 98 -4.68 1.50 -5.72
C ALA A 98 -4.14 0.16 -6.22
N LEU A 99 -4.49 -0.95 -5.55
CA LEU A 99 -4.07 -2.29 -5.95
C LEU A 99 -4.73 -2.71 -7.26
N GLN A 100 -5.97 -2.32 -7.53
CA GLN A 100 -6.62 -2.64 -8.81
C GLN A 100 -5.97 -1.91 -9.99
N MET A 101 -5.34 -0.76 -9.76
CA MET A 101 -4.60 -0.05 -10.83
C MET A 101 -3.33 -0.77 -11.27
N ILE A 102 -2.85 -1.75 -10.49
CA ILE A 102 -1.72 -2.61 -10.90
C ILE A 102 -2.14 -3.42 -12.13
N THR A 103 -3.39 -3.89 -12.18
CA THR A 103 -3.93 -4.69 -13.28
C THR A 103 -4.48 -3.76 -14.36
N ASN A 104 -3.62 -3.39 -15.30
CA ASN A 104 -3.97 -2.63 -16.50
C ASN A 104 -3.90 -3.52 -17.75
N PRO A 105 -4.47 -3.12 -18.91
CA PRO A 105 -4.46 -3.93 -20.14
C PRO A 105 -3.08 -4.46 -20.55
N LEU A 106 -2.03 -3.69 -20.28
CA LEU A 106 -0.65 -4.07 -20.60
C LEU A 106 -0.13 -5.17 -19.66
N THR A 107 -0.48 -5.12 -18.37
CA THR A 107 -0.04 -6.10 -17.37
C THR A 107 -0.99 -7.30 -17.25
N LEU A 108 -2.18 -7.25 -17.84
CA LEU A 108 -3.17 -8.32 -17.70
C LEU A 108 -2.67 -9.66 -18.26
N ALA A 109 -2.08 -9.63 -19.46
CA ALA A 109 -1.52 -10.83 -20.07
C ALA A 109 -0.44 -11.51 -19.21
N PRO A 110 0.63 -10.83 -18.75
CA PRO A 110 1.64 -11.47 -17.91
C PRO A 110 1.09 -11.91 -16.55
N ILE A 111 0.15 -11.16 -15.96
CA ILE A 111 -0.50 -11.57 -14.69
C ILE A 111 -1.26 -12.87 -14.87
N TYR A 112 -2.09 -12.99 -15.91
CA TYR A 112 -2.91 -14.19 -16.13
C TYR A 112 -2.07 -15.42 -16.49
N VAL A 113 -1.00 -15.23 -17.27
CA VAL A 113 -0.04 -16.31 -17.53
C VAL A 113 0.61 -16.78 -16.23
N GLY A 114 1.05 -15.84 -15.38
CA GLY A 114 1.69 -16.13 -14.10
C GLY A 114 0.75 -16.82 -13.10
N THR A 115 -0.49 -16.34 -12.95
CA THR A 115 -1.47 -16.93 -12.04
C THR A 115 -1.93 -18.30 -12.55
N HIS A 116 -2.15 -18.46 -13.85
CA HIS A 116 -2.50 -19.76 -14.42
C HIS A 116 -1.39 -20.80 -14.20
N ALA A 117 -0.12 -20.44 -14.44
CA ALA A 117 1.01 -21.32 -14.21
C ALA A 117 1.13 -21.73 -12.73
N LEU A 118 1.00 -20.76 -11.82
CA LEU A 118 1.01 -21.00 -10.38
C LEU A 118 -0.14 -21.90 -9.94
N GLY A 119 -1.36 -21.63 -10.41
CA GLY A 119 -2.54 -22.41 -10.03
C GLY A 119 -2.52 -23.83 -10.57
N ARG A 120 -2.07 -24.04 -11.81
CA ARG A 120 -1.86 -25.39 -12.35
C ARG A 120 -0.88 -26.18 -11.50
N TRP A 121 0.23 -25.56 -11.10
CA TRP A 121 1.22 -26.20 -10.24
C TRP A 121 0.62 -26.57 -8.88
N LEU A 122 -0.12 -25.66 -8.24
CA LEU A 122 -0.79 -25.91 -6.96
C LEU A 122 -1.87 -27.00 -7.05
N ILE A 123 -2.70 -26.99 -8.09
CA ILE A 123 -3.73 -28.00 -8.33
C ILE A 123 -3.09 -29.38 -8.57
N GLY A 124 -2.01 -29.42 -9.35
CA GLY A 124 -1.25 -30.66 -9.60
C GLY A 124 -0.66 -31.26 -8.33
N LEU A 125 -0.14 -30.43 -7.41
CA LEU A 125 0.34 -30.89 -6.10
C LEU A 125 -0.77 -31.46 -5.22
N ALA A 126 -1.99 -30.92 -5.34
CA ALA A 126 -3.13 -31.31 -4.54
C ALA A 126 -3.90 -32.52 -5.11
N GLY A 127 -3.53 -33.02 -6.29
CA GLY A 127 -4.16 -34.21 -6.90
C GLY A 127 -5.57 -33.97 -7.44
N PHE A 128 -6.05 -32.72 -7.49
CA PHE A 128 -7.36 -32.38 -8.06
C PHE A 128 -7.27 -32.23 -9.59
N GLY A 129 -6.85 -33.29 -10.28
CA GLY A 129 -6.85 -33.35 -11.74
C GLY A 129 -8.20 -33.85 -12.24
N ASP A 130 -8.82 -33.05 -13.12
CA ASP A 130 -9.97 -33.41 -13.98
C ASP A 130 -11.36 -33.03 -13.48
N ARG A 131 -11.76 -31.80 -13.81
CA ARG A 131 -13.17 -31.42 -13.97
C ARG A 131 -13.54 -31.50 -15.46
N ALA A 132 -14.72 -32.05 -15.73
CA ALA A 132 -15.19 -32.52 -17.04
C ALA A 132 -15.39 -31.46 -18.16
N THR A 133 -14.93 -30.21 -18.01
CA THR A 133 -15.08 -29.17 -19.04
C THR A 133 -13.73 -28.60 -19.48
N PRO A 134 -13.48 -28.35 -20.79
CA PRO A 134 -12.18 -27.82 -21.26
C PRO A 134 -11.77 -26.47 -20.64
N LEU A 135 -12.76 -25.65 -20.25
CA LEU A 135 -12.54 -24.32 -19.65
C LEU A 135 -12.47 -24.35 -18.11
N GLY A 136 -13.01 -25.38 -17.46
CA GLY A 136 -13.03 -25.51 -16.00
C GLY A 136 -11.61 -25.47 -15.41
N PRO A 137 -10.70 -26.37 -15.82
CA PRO A 137 -9.33 -26.41 -15.32
C PRO A 137 -8.55 -25.11 -15.54
N TYR A 138 -8.81 -24.38 -16.63
CA TYR A 138 -8.13 -23.12 -16.92
C TYR A 138 -8.56 -22.00 -15.97
N VAL A 139 -9.87 -21.82 -15.77
CA VAL A 139 -10.41 -20.82 -14.84
C VAL A 139 -10.06 -21.18 -13.40
N ASP A 140 -10.13 -22.47 -13.05
CA ASP A 140 -9.76 -22.95 -11.72
C ASP A 140 -8.30 -22.64 -11.39
N ALA A 141 -7.39 -22.91 -12.33
CA ALA A 141 -5.98 -22.54 -12.18
C ALA A 141 -5.80 -21.02 -12.04
N LEU A 142 -6.49 -20.21 -12.83
CA LEU A 142 -6.42 -18.75 -12.68
C LEU A 142 -6.92 -18.28 -11.30
N VAL A 143 -8.01 -18.87 -10.80
CA VAL A 143 -8.58 -18.52 -9.49
C VAL A 143 -7.65 -18.95 -8.36
N VAL A 144 -7.19 -20.20 -8.36
CA VAL A 144 -6.26 -20.73 -7.35
C VAL A 144 -4.97 -19.92 -7.35
N GLY A 145 -4.33 -19.76 -8.51
CA GLY A 145 -3.11 -18.98 -8.63
C GLY A 145 -3.32 -17.49 -8.31
N GLY A 146 -4.49 -16.92 -8.63
CA GLY A 146 -4.84 -15.56 -8.26
C GLY A 146 -4.99 -15.37 -6.75
N ILE A 147 -5.60 -16.32 -6.05
CA ILE A 147 -5.73 -16.31 -4.58
C ILE A 147 -4.34 -16.41 -3.94
N PHE A 148 -3.57 -17.45 -4.25
CA PHE A 148 -2.26 -17.66 -3.62
C PHE A 148 -1.25 -16.59 -4.03
N GLY A 149 -1.22 -16.22 -5.31
CA GLY A 149 -0.37 -15.14 -5.82
C GLY A 149 -0.72 -13.79 -5.21
N GLY A 150 -2.01 -13.49 -5.06
CA GLY A 150 -2.45 -12.24 -4.43
C GLY A 150 -2.18 -12.17 -2.93
N LEU A 151 -2.30 -13.29 -2.21
CA LEU A 151 -1.87 -13.37 -0.81
C LEU A 151 -0.36 -13.20 -0.66
N ALA A 152 0.43 -13.83 -1.55
CA ALA A 152 1.88 -13.66 -1.58
C ALA A 152 2.27 -12.20 -1.86
N LEU A 153 1.62 -11.55 -2.84
CA LEU A 153 1.81 -10.12 -3.12
C LEU A 153 1.48 -9.27 -1.89
N ALA A 154 0.34 -9.52 -1.24
CA ALA A 154 -0.06 -8.79 -0.05
C ALA A 154 0.94 -8.96 1.10
N LEU A 155 1.45 -10.18 1.30
CA LEU A 155 2.48 -10.48 2.29
C LEU A 155 3.77 -9.70 1.99
N VAL A 156 4.25 -9.72 0.74
CA VAL A 156 5.45 -8.97 0.33
C VAL A 156 5.27 -7.47 0.59
N LEU A 157 4.10 -6.90 0.30
CA LEU A 157 3.81 -5.50 0.56
C LEU A 157 3.78 -5.19 2.07
N ASP A 158 3.16 -6.04 2.91
CA ASP A 158 3.17 -5.87 4.37
C ASP A 158 4.60 -5.95 4.93
N LEU A 159 5.37 -6.97 4.52
CA LEU A 159 6.75 -7.14 4.96
C LEU A 159 7.65 -5.98 4.53
N SER A 160 7.51 -5.53 3.29
CA SER A 160 8.22 -4.36 2.78
C SER A 160 7.90 -3.12 3.60
N TRP A 161 6.61 -2.90 3.91
CA TRP A 161 6.19 -1.79 4.77
C TRP A 161 6.78 -1.88 6.17
N ARG A 162 6.80 -3.08 6.77
CA ARG A 162 7.40 -3.31 8.09
C ARG A 162 8.91 -3.05 8.09
N ALA A 163 9.61 -3.47 7.05
CA ALA A 163 11.05 -3.23 6.88
C ALA A 163 11.36 -1.74 6.76
N LEU A 164 10.65 -1.02 5.86
CA LEU A 164 10.76 0.44 5.71
C LEU A 164 10.43 1.18 7.01
N ALA A 165 9.40 0.73 7.75
CA ALA A 165 9.04 1.33 9.03
C ALA A 165 10.09 1.06 10.12
N TRP A 166 10.72 -0.12 10.12
CA TRP A 166 11.81 -0.47 11.01
C TRP A 166 13.05 0.38 10.73
N GLU A 167 13.43 0.51 9.47
CA GLU A 167 14.55 1.36 9.05
C GLU A 167 14.29 2.83 9.43
N ALA A 168 13.08 3.34 9.19
CA ALA A 168 12.69 4.69 9.61
C ALA A 168 12.65 4.88 11.13
N ARG A 169 12.41 3.83 11.93
CA ARG A 169 12.58 3.88 13.40
C ARG A 169 14.05 3.94 13.79
N ARG A 170 14.91 3.14 13.15
CA ARG A 170 16.36 3.15 13.38
C ARG A 170 16.98 4.52 13.11
N PHE A 171 16.55 5.20 12.05
CA PHE A 171 16.97 6.58 11.75
C PHE A 171 16.40 7.64 12.69
N ARG A 172 15.26 7.39 13.36
CA ARG A 172 14.67 8.37 14.30
C ARG A 172 15.46 8.49 15.60
N GLY A 173 16.02 7.39 16.11
CA GLY A 173 16.90 7.43 17.29
C GLY A 173 18.14 8.31 17.08
N GLN A 174 18.73 8.27 15.89
CA GLN A 174 19.87 9.14 15.55
C GLN A 174 19.48 10.64 15.44
N ARG A 175 18.24 10.96 15.06
CA ARG A 175 17.77 12.36 14.94
C ARG A 175 17.44 13.00 16.29
N GLN A 176 17.08 12.20 17.29
CA GLN A 176 16.87 12.69 18.66
C GLN A 176 18.21 12.94 19.34
N ALA A 177 19.16 12.01 19.24
CA ALA A 177 20.52 12.19 19.75
C ALA A 177 21.26 13.39 19.11
N LEU A 178 20.96 13.70 17.84
CA LEU A 178 21.51 14.90 17.20
C LEU A 178 20.92 16.19 17.80
N HIS A 179 19.60 16.26 18.03
CA HIS A 179 18.99 17.44 18.65
C HIS A 179 19.48 17.65 20.08
N GLU A 180 19.57 16.59 20.89
CA GLU A 180 20.11 16.68 22.25
C GLU A 180 21.56 17.19 22.26
N ARG A 181 22.42 16.67 21.37
CA ARG A 181 23.82 17.14 21.26
C ARG A 181 23.94 18.60 20.78
N PHE A 182 23.03 19.06 19.94
CA PHE A 182 23.05 20.43 19.43
C PHE A 182 22.44 21.43 20.42
N ASP A 183 21.34 21.09 21.12
CA ASP A 183 20.80 21.91 22.22
C ASP A 183 21.83 22.04 23.35
N TYR A 184 22.48 20.93 23.73
CA TYR A 184 23.51 20.94 24.78
C TYR A 184 24.70 21.84 24.44
N ARG A 185 25.14 21.86 23.18
CA ARG A 185 26.23 22.75 22.74
C ARG A 185 25.82 24.22 22.66
N HIS A 186 24.54 24.51 22.43
CA HIS A 186 24.06 25.88 22.37
C HIS A 186 24.01 26.50 23.77
N HIS A 187 23.44 25.80 24.76
CA HIS A 187 23.42 26.27 26.16
C HIS A 187 24.82 26.45 26.72
N ARG A 188 25.73 25.49 26.53
CA ARG A 188 27.10 25.62 27.04
C ARG A 188 27.86 26.85 26.51
N ARG A 189 27.59 27.29 25.28
CA ARG A 189 28.21 28.49 24.71
C ARG A 189 27.62 29.80 25.25
N GLU A 190 26.34 29.80 25.62
CA GLU A 190 25.69 30.95 26.28
C GLU A 190 26.21 31.12 27.72
N ASP A 191 26.45 30.01 28.42
CA ASP A 191 27.02 30.00 29.77
C ASP A 191 28.49 30.45 29.79
N ASP A 192 29.33 29.97 28.86
CA ASP A 192 30.74 30.40 28.77
C ASP A 192 30.88 31.87 28.31
N GLY A 193 30.01 32.34 27.42
CA GLY A 193 30.04 33.72 26.91
C GLY A 193 29.59 34.77 27.93
N SER A 194 28.77 34.38 28.91
CA SER A 194 28.31 35.26 30.00
C SER A 194 29.31 35.32 31.18
N ALA A 195 30.18 34.32 31.32
CA ALA A 195 31.20 34.27 32.36
C ALA A 195 32.47 35.09 32.05
N HIS A 196 32.76 35.39 30.79
CA HIS A 196 33.97 36.14 30.36
C HIS A 196 33.70 37.60 29.93
N GLY A 197 32.46 38.07 30.08
CA GLY A 197 32.03 39.41 29.66
C GLY A 197 31.91 40.46 30.77
N ARG A 198 32.57 40.28 31.92
CA ARG A 198 32.62 41.27 33.01
C ARG A 198 34.03 41.74 33.27
#